data_AF-A0A960UMQ5-F1
#
_entry.id   AF-A0A960UMQ5-F1
#
_cell.length_a   1.000
_cell.length_b   1.000
_cell.length_c   1.000
_cell.angle_alpha   90.00
_cell.angle_beta   90.00
_cell.angle_gamma   90.00
#
_symmetry.space_group_name_H-M   'P 1'
#
loop_
_entity.id
_entity.type
_entity.pdbx_description
1 polymer ?
#
loop_
_entity_poly.entity_id
_entity_poly.type
_entity_poly.pdbx_seq_one_letter_code
_entity_poly.pdbx_strand_id
1 'polypeptide(L)'
;RFAKLADDVADTCQTLDVLAEDFEDIASKLDGADINNTGNEKYRGAQTAAAFVMSGIPETLPLLHLDIAGGDMSPDDKATGIACRSIIAFLLDLNARLDGHAS
;
A
#
# COMPACT_ATOMS: atom_id res chain seq x y z
N ARG A 1 -3.93 2.35 -11.94
CA ARG A 1 -3.67 1.16 -12.79
C ARG A 1 -3.93 -0.13 -12.02
N PHE A 2 -3.20 -0.39 -10.93
CA PHE A 2 -3.41 -1.57 -10.08
C PHE A 2 -4.89 -1.74 -9.66
N ALA A 3 -5.50 -0.70 -9.09
CA ALA A 3 -6.90 -0.76 -8.63
C ALA A 3 -7.91 -1.19 -9.71
N LYS A 4 -7.70 -0.77 -10.96
CA LYS A 4 -8.54 -1.21 -12.08
C LYS A 4 -8.38 -2.71 -12.36
N LEU A 5 -7.14 -3.19 -12.44
CA LEU A 5 -6.88 -4.61 -12.68
C LEU A 5 -7.39 -5.47 -11.52
N ALA A 6 -7.29 -4.96 -10.30
CA ALA A 6 -7.79 -5.59 -9.09
C ALA A 6 -9.32 -5.77 -9.17
N ASP A 7 -10.05 -4.74 -9.62
CA ASP A 7 -11.49 -4.81 -9.86
C ASP A 7 -11.85 -5.82 -10.97
N ASP A 8 -11.11 -5.80 -12.09
CA ASP A 8 -11.31 -6.73 -13.22
C ASP A 8 -11.13 -8.21 -12.82
N VAL A 9 -10.46 -8.51 -11.69
CA VAL A 9 -10.25 -9.87 -11.15
C VAL A 9 -10.97 -10.15 -9.82
N ALA A 10 -12.01 -9.36 -9.51
CA ALA A 10 -12.82 -9.49 -8.30
C ALA A 10 -11.96 -9.49 -7.01
N ASP A 11 -11.03 -8.55 -6.94
CA ASP A 11 -10.09 -8.32 -5.84
C ASP A 11 -10.02 -6.81 -5.57
N THR A 12 -11.20 -6.17 -5.51
CA THR A 12 -11.35 -4.70 -5.49
C THR A 12 -10.61 -4.08 -4.32
N CYS A 13 -9.95 -2.96 -4.56
CA CYS A 13 -9.27 -2.18 -3.53
C CYS A 13 -9.67 -0.70 -3.60
N GLN A 14 -9.54 -0.01 -2.47
CA GLN A 14 -9.71 1.43 -2.38
C GLN A 14 -8.35 2.11 -2.38
N THR A 15 -8.19 3.15 -3.19
CA THR A 15 -7.00 4.00 -3.15
C THR A 15 -7.14 5.03 -2.05
N LEU A 16 -6.09 5.21 -1.24
CA LEU A 16 -5.99 6.24 -0.21
C LEU A 16 -4.81 7.15 -0.54
N ASP A 17 -5.05 8.46 -0.44
CA ASP A 17 -3.99 9.46 -0.58
C ASP A 17 -3.25 9.59 0.76
N VAL A 18 -1.94 9.40 0.70
CA VAL A 18 -1.02 9.73 1.80
C VAL A 18 -0.58 11.18 1.62
N LEU A 19 -0.87 12.00 2.63
CA LEU A 19 -0.68 13.44 2.62
C LEU A 19 0.51 13.83 3.51
N ALA A 20 0.99 15.07 3.37
CA ALA A 20 2.10 15.58 4.19
C ALA A 20 1.81 15.48 5.70
N GLU A 21 0.55 15.71 6.11
CA GLU A 21 0.10 15.57 7.50
C GLU A 21 0.32 14.15 8.06
N ASP A 22 0.25 13.10 7.24
CA ASP A 22 0.47 11.73 7.68
C ASP A 22 1.96 11.47 8.00
N PHE A 23 2.88 12.17 7.32
CA PHE A 23 4.32 12.14 7.61
C PHE A 23 4.68 13.00 8.82
N GLU A 24 4.03 14.16 8.96
CA GLU A 24 4.21 15.03 10.13
C GLU A 24 3.74 14.33 11.42
N ASP A 25 2.67 13.54 11.34
CA ASP A 25 2.12 12.82 12.48
C ASP A 25 3.05 11.71 13.00
N ILE A 26 3.95 11.17 12.18
CA ILE A 26 4.97 10.19 12.61
C ILE A 26 6.30 10.84 12.99
N ALA A 27 6.47 12.16 12.84
CA ALA A 27 7.73 12.82 13.20
C ALA A 27 8.02 12.66 14.70
N SER A 28 9.24 12.24 15.05
CA SER A 28 9.61 12.12 16.45
C SER A 28 9.89 13.50 17.07
N LYS A 29 9.56 13.65 18.35
CA LYS A 29 9.92 14.81 19.17
C LYS A 29 11.10 14.52 20.10
N LEU A 30 11.66 13.30 20.01
CA LEU A 30 12.74 12.82 20.87
C LEU A 30 14.08 12.95 20.12
N ASP A 31 15.13 13.29 20.85
CA ASP A 31 16.50 13.47 20.30
C ASP A 31 17.17 12.17 19.82
N GLY A 32 16.51 11.02 20.00
CA GLY A 32 17.06 9.70 19.70
C GLY A 32 16.41 8.95 18.53
N ALA A 33 15.42 9.54 17.86
CA ALA A 33 14.71 8.91 16.75
C ALA A 33 14.27 9.96 15.72
N ASP A 34 14.30 9.62 14.43
CA ASP A 34 13.81 10.51 13.37
C ASP A 34 12.28 10.44 13.27
N ILE A 35 11.71 9.23 13.39
CA ILE A 35 10.27 8.96 13.24
C ILE A 35 9.78 7.94 14.29
N ASN A 36 8.50 8.01 14.62
CA ASN A 36 7.79 7.06 15.46
C ASN A 36 7.13 5.98 14.59
N ASN A 37 6.93 4.78 15.14
CA ASN A 37 6.25 3.67 14.45
C ASN A 37 4.72 3.74 14.50
N THR A 38 4.16 4.76 15.15
CA THR A 38 2.72 5.04 15.22
C THR A 38 2.49 6.54 15.13
N GLY A 39 1.33 6.94 14.61
CA GLY A 39 0.88 8.33 14.66
C GLY A 39 0.65 8.83 16.08
N ASN A 40 0.67 10.15 16.26
CA ASN A 40 0.24 10.80 17.50
C ASN A 40 -1.28 10.99 17.53
N GLU A 41 -1.93 11.00 16.37
CA GLU A 41 -3.37 11.19 16.21
C GLU A 41 -4.16 9.86 16.12
N LYS A 42 -5.49 9.95 16.31
CA LYS A 42 -6.39 8.78 16.32
C LYS A 42 -7.10 8.51 14.98
N TYR A 43 -6.96 9.41 14.01
CA TYR A 43 -7.58 9.31 12.70
C TYR A 43 -6.54 8.94 11.64
N ARG A 44 -6.99 8.42 10.48
CA ARG A 44 -6.14 8.11 9.32
C ARG A 44 -5.01 7.09 9.57
N GLY A 45 -5.15 6.21 10.56
CA GLY A 45 -4.09 5.26 10.95
C GLY A 45 -3.52 4.40 9.81
N ALA A 46 -4.33 4.04 8.80
CA ALA A 46 -3.84 3.33 7.61
C ALA A 46 -2.89 4.19 6.76
N GLN A 47 -3.22 5.46 6.55
CA GLN A 47 -2.35 6.40 5.83
C GLN A 47 -1.10 6.74 6.63
N THR A 48 -1.21 6.90 7.95
CA THR A 48 -0.05 7.12 8.83
C THR A 48 0.90 5.92 8.84
N ALA A 49 0.36 4.69 8.85
CA ALA A 49 1.16 3.48 8.72
C ALA A 49 1.84 3.39 7.34
N ALA A 50 1.12 3.77 6.28
CA ALA A 50 1.69 3.86 4.93
C ALA A 50 2.83 4.90 4.87
N ALA A 51 2.66 6.07 5.49
CA ALA A 51 3.69 7.11 5.59
C ALA A 51 4.95 6.62 6.32
N PHE A 52 4.77 5.82 7.38
CA PHE A 52 5.89 5.17 8.08
C PHE A 52 6.67 4.23 7.16
N VAL A 53 5.96 3.36 6.41
CA VAL A 53 6.60 2.45 5.44
C VAL A 53 7.31 3.23 4.33
N MET A 54 6.68 4.29 3.81
CA MET A 54 7.19 5.11 2.71
C MET A 54 8.44 5.92 3.12
N SER A 55 8.55 6.35 4.38
CA SER A 55 9.69 7.12 4.89
C SER A 55 11.04 6.40 4.76
N GLY A 56 11.03 5.06 4.68
CA GLY A 56 12.24 4.25 4.51
C GLY A 56 12.64 3.98 3.05
N ILE A 57 11.86 4.47 2.08
CA ILE A 57 12.00 4.11 0.66
C ILE A 57 12.40 5.34 -0.16
N PRO A 58 13.40 5.25 -1.06
CA PRO A 58 13.76 6.36 -1.93
C PRO A 58 12.58 6.78 -2.83
N GLU A 59 12.36 8.09 -2.99
CA GLU A 59 11.29 8.64 -3.85
C GLU A 59 11.40 8.21 -5.32
N THR A 60 12.60 7.81 -5.76
CA THR A 60 12.85 7.33 -7.11
C THR A 60 12.32 5.92 -7.37
N LEU A 61 11.97 5.17 -6.33
CA LEU A 61 11.49 3.80 -6.44
C LEU A 61 9.95 3.80 -6.50
N PRO A 62 9.33 3.35 -7.62
CA PRO A 62 7.89 3.18 -7.66
C PRO A 62 7.43 2.19 -6.59
N LEU A 63 6.52 2.61 -5.71
CA LEU A 63 6.04 1.83 -4.58
C LEU A 63 4.52 1.70 -4.61
N LEU A 64 4.03 0.54 -4.22
CA LEU A 64 2.63 0.29 -3.85
C LEU A 64 2.61 -0.35 -2.47
N HIS A 65 1.97 0.30 -1.50
CA HIS A 65 1.67 -0.29 -0.20
C HIS A 65 0.24 -0.82 -0.20
N LEU A 66 0.06 -2.10 0.15
CA LEU A 66 -1.24 -2.76 0.21
C LEU A 66 -1.53 -3.13 1.66
N ASP A 67 -2.47 -2.43 2.27
CA ASP A 67 -3.07 -2.86 3.54
C ASP A 67 -4.20 -3.86 3.25
N ILE A 68 -4.00 -5.10 3.67
CA ILE A 68 -4.94 -6.21 3.44
C ILE A 68 -5.65 -6.66 4.73
N ALA A 69 -5.40 -6.01 5.87
CA ALA A 69 -5.88 -6.49 7.17
C ALA A 69 -7.42 -6.58 7.26
N GLY A 70 -8.14 -5.79 6.45
CA GLY A 70 -9.60 -5.85 6.38
C GLY A 70 -10.16 -6.98 5.53
N GLY A 71 -9.33 -7.68 4.75
CA GLY A 71 -9.80 -8.65 3.76
C GLY A 71 -8.98 -9.93 3.67
N ASP A 72 -7.90 -10.08 4.43
CA ASP A 72 -7.06 -11.30 4.47
C ASP A 72 -7.76 -12.48 5.18
N MET A 73 -8.72 -12.17 6.04
CA MET A 73 -9.50 -13.14 6.81
C MET A 73 -11.01 -12.95 6.59
N SER A 74 -11.72 -14.05 6.34
CA SER A 74 -13.17 -14.06 6.25
C SER A 74 -13.83 -13.90 7.64
N PRO A 75 -15.13 -13.58 7.71
CA PRO A 75 -15.87 -13.55 8.98
C PRO A 75 -15.86 -14.88 9.77
N ASP A 76 -15.49 -15.99 9.12
CA ASP A 76 -15.39 -17.33 9.72
C ASP A 76 -13.93 -17.72 10.04
N ASP A 77 -13.04 -16.72 10.18
CA ASP A 77 -11.61 -16.87 10.46
C ASP A 77 -10.87 -17.77 9.46
N LYS A 78 -11.20 -17.62 8.16
CA LYS A 78 -10.51 -18.33 7.06
C LYS A 78 -9.67 -17.38 6.23
N ALA A 79 -8.48 -17.82 5.87
CA ALA A 79 -7.63 -17.10 4.93
C ALA A 79 -8.34 -16.96 3.57
N THR A 80 -8.38 -15.75 3.03
CA THR A 80 -9.07 -15.42 1.77
C THR A 80 -8.14 -15.48 0.55
N GLY A 81 -6.85 -15.25 0.77
CA GLY A 81 -5.88 -15.05 -0.31
C GLY A 81 -6.10 -13.75 -1.10
N ILE A 82 -6.68 -12.72 -0.45
CA ILE A 82 -6.85 -11.38 -1.04
C ILE A 82 -5.51 -10.84 -1.56
N ALA A 83 -5.57 -9.95 -2.54
CA ALA A 83 -4.43 -9.37 -3.26
C ALA A 83 -3.65 -10.33 -4.18
N CYS A 84 -3.73 -11.66 -4.01
CA CYS A 84 -2.98 -12.60 -4.87
C CYS A 84 -3.37 -12.46 -6.34
N ARG A 85 -4.68 -12.39 -6.65
CA ARG A 85 -5.16 -12.26 -8.04
C ARG A 85 -4.76 -10.91 -8.63
N SER A 86 -4.95 -9.82 -7.89
CA SER A 86 -4.61 -8.48 -8.35
C SER A 86 -3.11 -8.29 -8.58
N ILE A 87 -2.25 -8.84 -7.72
CA ILE A 87 -0.79 -8.83 -7.92
C ILE A 87 -0.41 -9.58 -9.20
N ILE A 88 -0.94 -10.80 -9.40
CA ILE A 88 -0.65 -11.59 -10.61
C ILE A 88 -1.13 -10.83 -11.86
N ALA A 89 -2.35 -10.29 -11.84
CA ALA A 89 -2.89 -9.52 -12.97
C ALA A 89 -2.03 -8.28 -13.28
N PHE A 90 -1.58 -7.57 -12.25
CA PHE A 90 -0.70 -6.43 -12.41
C PHE A 90 0.66 -6.80 -13.00
N LEU A 91 1.27 -7.89 -12.53
CA LEU A 91 2.56 -8.36 -13.05
C LEU A 91 2.46 -8.83 -14.50
N LEU A 92 1.37 -9.50 -14.88
CA LEU A 92 1.13 -9.92 -16.27
C LEU A 92 0.94 -8.71 -17.21
N ASP A 93 0.14 -7.73 -16.80
CA ASP A 93 -0.03 -6.48 -17.55
C ASP A 93 1.26 -5.65 -17.58
N LEU A 94 2.11 -5.71 -16.55
CA LEU A 94 3.43 -5.09 -16.56
C LEU A 94 4.36 -5.77 -17.57
N ASN A 95 4.44 -7.10 -17.54
CA ASN A 95 5.28 -7.88 -18.44
C ASN A 95 4.90 -7.67 -19.91
N ALA A 96 3.61 -7.77 -20.25
CA ALA A 96 3.14 -7.59 -21.62
C ALA A 96 3.51 -6.21 -22.22
N ARG A 97 3.57 -5.16 -21.39
CA ARG A 97 3.97 -3.82 -21.83
C ARG A 97 5.48 -3.67 -21.99
N LEU A 98 6.27 -4.31 -21.13
CA LEU A 98 7.71 -4.36 -21.29
C LEU A 98 8.09 -5.07 -22.59
N ASP A 99 7.40 -6.18 -22.90
CA ASP A 99 7.59 -6.91 -24.15
C ASP A 99 7.13 -6.08 -25.37
N GLY A 100 6.01 -5.35 -25.26
CA GLY A 100 5.50 -4.48 -26.33
C GLY A 100 6.31 -3.19 -26.57
N HIS A 101 7.28 -2.87 -25.72
CA HIS A 101 8.26 -1.79 -25.94
C HIS A 101 9.61 -2.32 -26.44
N ALA A 102 9.78 -3.64 -26.54
CA ALA A 102 10.97 -4.30 -27.06
C ALA A 102 10.85 -4.71 -28.54
N SER A 103 9.74 -4.36 -29.21
CA SER A 103 9.48 -4.58 -30.64
C SER A 103 9.57 -3.32 -31.48
#